data_AF-A0A9P4SE81-F1
#
_entry.id   AF-A0A9P4SE81-F1
#
_cell.length_a   1.000
_cell.length_b   1.000
_cell.length_c   1.000
_cell.angle_alpha   90.00
_cell.angle_beta   90.00
_cell.angle_gamma   90.00
#
_symmetry.space_group_name_H-M   'P 1'
#
loop_
_entity.id
_entity.type
_entity.pdbx_description
1 polymer ?
#
loop_
_entity_poly.entity_id
_entity_poly.type
_entity_poly.pdbx_seq_one_letter_code
_entity_poly.pdbx_strand_id
1 'polypeptide(L)'
;PTKKRKSQPKNDEEKRMRVHRMRAPQSFLQVKARALTQKMFVIDRTRKGTEECPEELVDIAGTTGNIYTVHIKQTPTCTCPHAIKGNMCKHHAYVMVRVLKVPEPLQYQLALLKSELRDIFSRAPPIPSPESQTDDGKRKPLEDDCPICCEEFQPDKEEIVYCKGACGNNIHKGCFEQWASAKKGIDGGVTCPFCRTPWVGDEESLKQIAKTGKVNADGYVNVASELGLTGRRDYSTYHSFWVRDQRRNG
;
A
#
# COMPACT_ATOMS: atom_id res chain seq x y z
N PRO A 1 -63.60 15.63 -20.26
CA PRO A 1 -62.16 15.89 -20.45
C PRO A 1 -61.44 16.13 -19.11
N THR A 2 -61.03 15.04 -18.45
CA THR A 2 -60.28 15.08 -17.19
C THR A 2 -58.82 15.45 -17.45
N LYS A 3 -58.39 16.62 -16.97
CA LYS A 3 -57.01 17.11 -17.07
C LYS A 3 -56.05 16.13 -16.40
N LYS A 4 -55.21 15.45 -17.19
CA LYS A 4 -54.10 14.64 -16.69
C LYS A 4 -53.12 15.55 -15.93
N ARG A 5 -52.92 15.26 -14.65
CA ARG A 5 -51.84 15.86 -13.83
C ARG A 5 -50.50 15.49 -14.48
N LYS A 6 -49.73 16.51 -14.88
CA LYS A 6 -48.33 16.34 -15.31
C LYS A 6 -47.53 15.81 -14.11
N SER A 7 -46.88 14.67 -14.28
CA SER A 7 -45.92 14.12 -13.33
C SER A 7 -44.74 15.08 -13.21
N GLN A 8 -44.36 15.42 -11.97
CA GLN A 8 -43.13 16.17 -11.70
C GLN A 8 -41.90 15.39 -12.20
N PRO A 9 -40.83 16.08 -12.64
CA PRO A 9 -39.58 15.41 -13.00
C PRO A 9 -39.05 14.68 -11.76
N LYS A 10 -38.70 13.40 -11.92
CA LYS A 10 -38.01 12.62 -10.88
C LYS A 10 -36.70 13.34 -10.57
N ASN A 11 -36.50 13.67 -9.29
CA ASN A 11 -35.22 14.11 -8.79
C ASN A 11 -34.18 13.03 -9.19
N ASP A 12 -33.11 13.41 -9.89
CA ASP A 12 -31.99 12.53 -10.23
C ASP A 12 -31.20 12.19 -8.96
N GLU A 13 -31.84 11.46 -8.05
CA GLU A 13 -31.22 10.98 -6.83
C GLU A 13 -30.12 10.00 -7.19
N GLU A 14 -28.92 10.29 -6.68
CA GLU A 14 -27.74 9.51 -6.96
C GLU A 14 -27.92 8.04 -6.54
N LYS A 15 -27.83 7.12 -7.50
CA LYS A 15 -28.10 5.71 -7.27
C LYS A 15 -26.82 4.93 -6.90
N ARG A 16 -26.85 4.28 -5.73
CA ARG A 16 -25.80 3.33 -5.33
C ARG A 16 -25.89 2.04 -6.14
N MET A 17 -24.75 1.54 -6.63
CA MET A 17 -24.68 0.30 -7.43
C MET A 17 -24.93 -0.99 -6.64
N ARG A 18 -24.79 -0.95 -5.31
CA ARG A 18 -25.05 -2.07 -4.41
C ARG A 18 -25.91 -1.60 -3.25
N VAL A 19 -26.65 -2.53 -2.66
CA VAL A 19 -27.50 -2.24 -1.49
C VAL A 19 -26.64 -1.68 -0.35
N HIS A 20 -27.10 -0.58 0.24
CA HIS A 20 -26.47 0.02 1.42
C HIS A 20 -26.60 -0.94 2.61
N ARG A 21 -25.48 -1.22 3.27
CA ARG A 21 -25.44 -2.04 4.48
C ARG A 21 -25.67 -1.15 5.69
N MET A 22 -26.71 -1.46 6.46
CA MET A 22 -27.03 -0.69 7.67
C MET A 22 -26.05 -0.93 8.83
N ARG A 23 -25.39 -2.10 8.86
CA ARG A 23 -24.43 -2.47 9.91
C ARG A 23 -23.26 -3.24 9.30
N ALA A 24 -22.10 -3.17 9.96
CA ALA A 24 -20.92 -3.93 9.60
C ALA A 24 -21.21 -5.45 9.67
N PRO A 25 -21.03 -6.22 8.57
CA PRO A 25 -21.17 -7.66 8.62
C PRO A 25 -20.01 -8.30 9.41
N GLN A 26 -20.25 -9.44 10.06
CA GLN A 26 -19.22 -10.16 10.84
C GLN A 26 -17.99 -10.51 10.00
N SER A 27 -18.20 -10.85 8.72
CA SER A 27 -17.11 -11.12 7.77
C SER A 27 -16.20 -9.90 7.55
N PHE A 28 -16.77 -8.69 7.52
CA PHE A 28 -15.97 -7.47 7.45
C PHE A 28 -15.18 -7.24 8.74
N LEU A 29 -15.78 -7.46 9.91
CA LEU A 29 -15.09 -7.27 11.19
C LEU A 29 -13.85 -8.17 11.33
N GLN A 30 -13.95 -9.43 10.89
CA GLN A 30 -12.80 -10.35 10.85
C GLN A 30 -11.72 -9.88 9.87
N VAL A 31 -12.12 -9.41 8.69
CA VAL A 31 -11.19 -8.87 7.68
C VAL A 31 -10.51 -7.60 8.17
N LYS A 32 -11.26 -6.70 8.82
CA LYS A 32 -10.77 -5.45 9.43
C LYS A 32 -9.78 -5.75 10.55
N ALA A 33 -10.06 -6.71 11.43
CA ALA A 33 -9.12 -7.13 12.46
C ALA A 33 -7.78 -7.58 11.85
N ARG A 34 -7.83 -8.47 10.84
CA ARG A 34 -6.62 -8.92 10.13
C ARG A 34 -5.88 -7.79 9.42
N ALA A 35 -6.60 -6.85 8.81
CA ALA A 35 -6.01 -5.69 8.17
C ALA A 35 -5.24 -4.81 9.17
N LEU A 36 -5.75 -4.68 10.40
CA LEU A 36 -5.17 -3.81 11.42
C LEU A 36 -4.06 -4.47 12.25
N THR A 37 -4.00 -5.81 12.31
CA THR A 37 -2.98 -6.53 13.07
C THR A 37 -1.80 -6.98 12.21
N GLN A 38 -2.02 -7.31 10.93
CA GLN A 38 -0.95 -7.77 10.05
C GLN A 38 -0.17 -6.58 9.48
N LYS A 39 1.14 -6.75 9.26
CA LYS A 39 1.97 -5.74 8.62
C LYS A 39 1.50 -5.50 7.18
N MET A 40 1.21 -4.25 6.85
CA MET A 40 0.75 -3.78 5.56
C MET A 40 1.56 -2.53 5.16
N PHE A 41 1.99 -2.46 3.92
CA PHE A 41 2.84 -1.40 3.39
C PHE A 41 2.16 -0.76 2.19
N VAL A 42 1.89 0.54 2.26
CA VAL A 42 1.43 1.32 1.10
C VAL A 42 2.67 1.72 0.32
N ILE A 43 2.68 1.40 -0.97
CA ILE A 43 3.83 1.63 -1.85
C ILE A 43 3.60 2.90 -2.67
N ASP A 44 2.44 3.02 -3.30
CA ASP A 44 2.11 4.19 -4.10
C ASP A 44 0.62 4.53 -4.00
N ARG A 45 0.31 5.81 -4.23
CA ARG A 45 -1.05 6.34 -4.28
C ARG A 45 -1.17 7.24 -5.50
N THR A 46 -2.06 6.90 -6.41
CA THR A 46 -2.28 7.65 -7.66
C THR A 46 -3.73 8.10 -7.75
N ARG A 47 -3.96 9.42 -7.86
CA ARG A 47 -5.30 9.98 -8.17
C ARG A 47 -5.69 9.62 -9.61
N LYS A 48 -6.95 9.25 -9.79
CA LYS A 48 -7.60 9.00 -11.08
C LYS A 48 -9.04 9.54 -11.05
N GLY A 49 -9.78 9.29 -12.12
CA GLY A 49 -11.18 9.68 -12.24
C GLY A 49 -11.35 11.14 -12.68
N THR A 50 -12.56 11.67 -12.48
CA THR A 50 -12.91 13.07 -12.76
C THR A 50 -13.18 13.81 -11.45
N GLU A 51 -13.30 15.14 -11.48
CA GLU A 51 -13.67 15.92 -10.28
C GLU A 51 -15.03 15.50 -9.72
N GLU A 52 -15.95 15.09 -10.60
CA GLU A 52 -17.29 14.65 -10.24
C GLU A 52 -17.30 13.25 -9.64
N CYS A 53 -16.42 12.36 -10.11
CA CYS A 53 -16.28 10.99 -9.66
C CYS A 53 -14.78 10.67 -9.45
N PRO A 54 -14.20 11.18 -8.36
CA PRO A 54 -12.79 10.96 -8.08
C PRO A 54 -12.52 9.48 -7.79
N GLU A 55 -11.34 9.03 -8.16
CA GLU A 55 -10.85 7.67 -7.92
C GLU A 55 -9.42 7.69 -7.40
N GLU A 56 -9.01 6.61 -6.74
CA GLU A 56 -7.62 6.45 -6.29
C GLU A 56 -7.17 5.00 -6.44
N LEU A 57 -5.99 4.83 -7.03
CA LEU A 57 -5.26 3.55 -7.01
C LEU A 57 -4.26 3.58 -5.87
N VAL A 58 -4.25 2.51 -5.07
CA VAL A 58 -3.31 2.33 -3.96
C VAL A 58 -2.61 1.00 -4.15
N ASP A 59 -1.30 1.04 -4.38
CA ASP A 59 -0.45 -0.15 -4.42
C ASP A 59 -0.05 -0.51 -3.00
N ILE A 60 -0.29 -1.75 -2.62
CA ILE A 60 -0.13 -2.23 -1.25
C ILE A 60 0.48 -3.63 -1.23
N ALA A 61 1.45 -3.85 -0.34
CA ALA A 61 2.01 -5.15 -0.04
C ALA A 61 1.66 -5.59 1.38
N GLY A 62 1.41 -6.89 1.54
CA GLY A 62 1.24 -7.53 2.85
C GLY A 62 2.48 -8.34 3.24
N THR A 63 2.32 -9.21 4.25
CA THR A 63 3.40 -10.06 4.79
C THR A 63 4.11 -10.96 3.77
N THR A 64 3.47 -11.30 2.65
CA THR A 64 4.08 -12.11 1.58
C THR A 64 4.88 -11.29 0.58
N GLY A 65 4.84 -9.95 0.65
CA GLY A 65 5.53 -9.05 -0.28
C GLY A 65 4.89 -8.90 -1.66
N ASN A 66 3.92 -9.72 -2.05
CA ASN A 66 3.19 -9.53 -3.31
C ASN A 66 2.45 -8.18 -3.29
N ILE A 67 2.65 -7.40 -4.36
CA ILE A 67 1.97 -6.13 -4.57
C ILE A 67 0.58 -6.40 -5.12
N TYR A 68 -0.40 -5.77 -4.50
CA TYR A 68 -1.77 -5.72 -4.98
C TYR A 68 -2.20 -4.27 -5.15
N THR A 69 -3.00 -4.00 -6.16
CA THR A 69 -3.56 -2.67 -6.39
C THR A 69 -4.99 -2.65 -5.90
N VAL A 70 -5.31 -1.71 -5.01
CA VAL A 70 -6.67 -1.41 -4.56
C VAL A 70 -7.17 -0.22 -5.37
N HIS A 71 -8.30 -0.37 -6.06
CA HIS A 71 -8.93 0.71 -6.79
C HIS A 71 -10.15 1.19 -6.02
N ILE A 72 -10.05 2.38 -5.42
CA ILE A 72 -11.16 3.06 -4.77
C ILE A 72 -11.90 3.88 -5.82
N LYS A 73 -13.08 3.39 -6.17
CA LYS A 73 -14.05 3.96 -7.11
C LYS A 73 -15.45 3.61 -6.62
N GLN A 74 -16.50 3.95 -7.38
CA GLN A 74 -17.87 3.69 -6.95
C GLN A 74 -18.16 2.21 -6.66
N THR A 75 -17.52 1.26 -7.35
CA THR A 75 -17.45 -0.15 -6.92
C THR A 75 -15.98 -0.50 -6.68
N PRO A 76 -15.51 -0.46 -5.43
CA PRO A 76 -14.10 -0.69 -5.14
C PRO A 76 -13.65 -2.10 -5.54
N THR A 77 -12.41 -2.22 -6.03
CA THR A 77 -11.82 -3.50 -6.44
C THR A 77 -10.41 -3.67 -5.88
N CYS A 78 -9.92 -4.91 -5.88
CA CYS A 78 -8.53 -5.21 -5.54
C CYS A 78 -8.03 -6.39 -6.38
N THR A 79 -6.78 -6.34 -6.83
CA THR A 79 -6.17 -7.40 -7.66
C THR A 79 -5.75 -8.66 -6.89
N CYS A 80 -5.97 -8.69 -5.57
CA CYS A 80 -5.62 -9.85 -4.77
C CYS A 80 -6.57 -11.04 -4.99
N PRO A 81 -6.11 -12.30 -4.81
CA PRO A 81 -6.93 -13.49 -5.07
C PRO A 81 -8.24 -13.56 -4.26
N HIS A 82 -8.27 -12.98 -3.06
CA HIS A 82 -9.48 -12.96 -2.23
C HIS A 82 -10.57 -12.05 -2.82
N ALA A 83 -10.17 -10.90 -3.38
CA ALA A 83 -11.08 -9.94 -4.00
C ALA A 83 -11.55 -10.38 -5.39
N ILE A 84 -10.69 -11.03 -6.16
CA ILE A 84 -11.06 -11.63 -7.45
C ILE A 84 -12.19 -12.65 -7.27
N LYS A 85 -12.21 -13.39 -6.16
CA LYS A 85 -13.30 -14.30 -5.78
C LYS A 85 -14.59 -13.59 -5.30
N GLY A 86 -14.67 -12.26 -5.42
CA GLY A 86 -15.83 -11.46 -5.05
C GLY A 86 -15.91 -11.08 -3.56
N ASN A 87 -14.89 -11.36 -2.76
CA ASN A 87 -14.90 -11.07 -1.33
C ASN A 87 -14.25 -9.72 -1.00
N MET A 88 -14.71 -9.09 0.07
CA MET A 88 -13.99 -7.94 0.63
C MET A 88 -12.67 -8.43 1.24
N CYS A 89 -11.55 -7.90 0.76
CA CYS A 89 -10.22 -8.32 1.19
C CYS A 89 -9.64 -7.41 2.27
N LYS A 90 -8.62 -7.90 2.97
CA LYS A 90 -7.90 -7.13 3.99
C LYS A 90 -7.22 -5.88 3.41
N HIS A 91 -6.77 -5.93 2.15
CA HIS A 91 -6.15 -4.77 1.47
C HIS A 91 -7.15 -3.62 1.35
N HIS A 92 -8.36 -3.91 0.88
CA HIS A 92 -9.41 -2.92 0.78
C HIS A 92 -9.82 -2.37 2.15
N ALA A 93 -10.01 -3.24 3.16
CA ALA A 93 -10.29 -2.79 4.51
C ALA A 93 -9.16 -1.91 5.10
N TYR A 94 -7.90 -2.25 4.84
CA TYR A 94 -6.75 -1.44 5.27
C TYR A 94 -6.78 -0.05 4.63
N VAL A 95 -7.01 0.04 3.31
CA VAL A 95 -7.06 1.32 2.60
C VAL A 95 -8.20 2.19 3.13
N MET A 96 -9.40 1.63 3.30
CA MET A 96 -10.54 2.37 3.83
C MET A 96 -10.29 2.87 5.27
N VAL A 97 -9.69 2.05 6.14
CA VAL A 97 -9.53 2.39 7.57
C VAL A 97 -8.29 3.23 7.86
N ARG A 98 -7.13 2.85 7.33
CA ARG A 98 -5.83 3.44 7.69
C ARG A 98 -5.34 4.48 6.71
N VAL A 99 -5.53 4.25 5.41
CA VAL A 99 -4.98 5.14 4.36
C VAL A 99 -5.90 6.34 4.15
N LEU A 100 -7.18 6.07 3.87
CA LEU A 100 -8.17 7.11 3.58
C LEU A 100 -8.95 7.58 4.81
N LYS A 101 -8.84 6.88 5.95
CA LYS A 101 -9.52 7.21 7.23
C LYS A 101 -11.03 7.43 7.05
N VAL A 102 -11.66 6.58 6.24
CA VAL A 102 -13.08 6.66 5.89
C VAL A 102 -13.95 6.49 7.14
N PRO A 103 -15.05 7.24 7.30
CA PRO A 103 -16.01 7.02 8.39
C PRO A 103 -16.55 5.59 8.43
N GLU A 104 -16.74 5.07 9.65
CA GLU A 104 -17.05 3.65 9.89
C GLU A 104 -18.22 3.08 9.07
N PRO A 105 -19.36 3.78 8.90
CA PRO A 105 -20.48 3.29 8.09
C PRO A 105 -20.15 3.05 6.62
N LEU A 106 -19.17 3.77 6.07
CA LEU A 106 -18.76 3.67 4.67
C LEU A 106 -17.64 2.64 4.46
N GLN A 107 -16.94 2.23 5.52
CA GLN A 107 -15.80 1.31 5.42
C GLN A 107 -16.19 -0.07 4.87
N TYR A 108 -17.43 -0.52 5.07
CA TYR A 108 -17.90 -1.87 4.74
C TYR A 108 -18.92 -1.93 3.60
N GLN A 109 -19.11 -0.82 2.90
CA GLN A 109 -20.03 -0.75 1.75
C GLN A 109 -19.40 -1.40 0.52
N LEU A 110 -20.20 -2.14 -0.26
CA LEU A 110 -19.74 -2.75 -1.51
C LEU A 110 -19.74 -1.79 -2.70
N ALA A 111 -20.46 -0.67 -2.57
CA ALA A 111 -20.44 0.41 -3.53
C ALA A 111 -20.62 1.74 -2.79
N LEU A 112 -19.99 2.77 -3.33
CA LEU A 112 -19.99 4.14 -2.86
C LEU A 112 -20.69 5.04 -3.88
N LEU A 113 -21.28 6.12 -3.39
CA LEU A 113 -21.76 7.23 -4.21
C LEU A 113 -20.57 8.12 -4.63
N LYS A 114 -20.69 8.82 -5.75
CA LYS A 114 -19.79 9.91 -6.19
C LYS A 114 -19.71 11.01 -5.14
N SER A 115 -20.84 11.39 -4.53
CA SER A 115 -20.85 12.32 -3.38
C SER A 115 -19.98 11.81 -2.23
N GLU A 116 -20.15 10.54 -1.85
CA GLU A 116 -19.33 9.90 -0.81
C GLU A 116 -17.84 9.83 -1.20
N LEU A 117 -17.52 9.56 -2.47
CA LEU A 117 -16.13 9.56 -2.94
C LEU A 117 -15.49 10.94 -2.84
N ARG A 118 -16.20 12.00 -3.25
CA ARG A 118 -15.73 13.39 -3.09
C ARG A 118 -15.48 13.73 -1.61
N ASP A 119 -16.40 13.35 -0.73
CA ASP A 119 -16.26 13.55 0.72
C ASP A 119 -15.10 12.76 1.32
N ILE A 120 -14.93 11.49 0.90
CA ILE A 120 -13.81 10.65 1.34
C ILE A 120 -12.48 11.28 0.94
N PHE A 121 -12.34 11.69 -0.32
CA PHE A 121 -11.06 12.13 -0.84
C PHE A 121 -10.70 13.57 -0.46
N SER A 122 -11.69 14.43 -0.21
CA SER A 122 -11.45 15.77 0.36
C SER A 122 -10.94 15.72 1.81
N ARG A 123 -11.32 14.68 2.57
CA ARG A 123 -10.86 14.45 3.95
C ARG A 123 -9.66 13.51 4.05
N ALA A 124 -9.30 12.85 2.95
CA ALA A 124 -8.21 11.90 2.93
C ALA A 124 -6.87 12.62 3.19
N PRO A 125 -5.93 11.97 3.91
CA PRO A 125 -4.57 12.49 4.04
C PRO A 125 -3.95 12.78 2.66
N PRO A 126 -3.14 13.86 2.53
CA PRO A 126 -2.48 14.19 1.28
C PRO A 126 -1.67 12.99 0.78
N ILE A 127 -1.57 12.85 -0.53
CA ILE A 127 -0.69 11.85 -1.13
C ILE A 127 0.74 12.32 -0.85
N PRO A 128 1.63 11.46 -0.32
CA PRO A 128 3.02 11.82 -0.15
C PRO A 128 3.62 12.14 -1.53
N SER A 129 3.84 13.43 -1.79
CA SER A 129 4.58 13.90 -2.94
C SER A 129 6.08 13.73 -2.66
N PRO A 130 6.90 13.41 -3.69
CA PRO A 130 8.35 13.25 -3.52
C PRO A 130 9.03 14.54 -2.99
N GLU A 131 8.36 15.68 -3.08
CA GLU A 131 8.80 16.98 -2.58
C GLU A 131 8.64 17.14 -1.06
N SER A 132 7.89 16.25 -0.42
CA SER A 132 7.66 16.26 1.04
C SER A 132 8.59 15.30 1.79
N GLN A 133 9.80 15.04 1.25
CA GLN A 133 10.89 14.39 2.00
C GLN A 133 11.40 15.33 3.10
N THR A 134 10.55 15.66 4.07
CA THR A 134 11.01 16.20 5.34
C THR A 134 11.70 15.05 6.05
N ASP A 135 13.00 15.20 6.27
CA ASP A 135 13.79 14.41 7.21
C ASP A 135 12.93 13.98 8.40
N ASP A 136 12.82 12.68 8.65
CA ASP A 136 12.06 12.10 9.77
C ASP A 136 12.67 12.47 11.15
N GLY A 137 13.52 13.50 11.21
CA GLY A 137 14.32 13.92 12.35
C GLY A 137 15.39 12.90 12.75
N LYS A 138 15.66 11.92 11.87
CA LYS A 138 16.57 10.79 12.13
C LYS A 138 17.81 10.83 11.26
N ARG A 139 17.87 11.69 10.25
CA ARG A 139 19.06 11.85 9.42
C ARG A 139 20.12 12.62 10.21
N LYS A 140 21.36 12.13 10.18
CA LYS A 140 22.49 12.88 10.75
C LYS A 140 22.90 14.03 9.82
N PRO A 141 23.52 15.10 10.36
CA PRO A 141 24.22 16.10 9.57
C PRO A 141 25.21 15.46 8.58
N LEU A 142 25.51 16.17 7.49
CA LEU A 142 26.51 15.75 6.49
C LEU A 142 27.96 16.06 6.94
N GLU A 143 28.21 16.04 8.25
CA GLU A 143 29.52 16.35 8.84
C GLU A 143 30.46 15.14 8.86
N ASP A 144 29.89 13.93 8.86
CA ASP A 144 30.64 12.66 8.83
C ASP A 144 30.90 12.23 7.37
N ASP A 145 31.97 11.45 7.14
CA ASP A 145 32.29 10.86 5.83
C ASP A 145 31.43 9.64 5.48
N CYS A 146 31.37 9.30 4.18
CA CYS A 146 30.70 8.09 3.71
C CYS A 146 31.38 6.82 4.27
N PRO A 147 30.67 5.93 4.98
CA PRO A 147 31.28 4.77 5.64
C PRO A 147 31.74 3.65 4.69
N ILE A 148 31.54 3.81 3.37
CA ILE A 148 31.95 2.85 2.35
C ILE A 148 33.24 3.30 1.65
N CYS A 149 33.29 4.54 1.16
CA CYS A 149 34.46 5.08 0.45
C CYS A 149 35.36 5.97 1.31
N CYS A 150 34.91 6.36 2.51
CA CYS A 150 35.61 7.28 3.40
C CYS A 150 35.90 8.65 2.75
N GLU A 151 34.99 9.12 1.91
CA GLU A 151 35.06 10.43 1.25
C GLU A 151 33.93 11.34 1.76
N GLU A 152 34.21 12.64 1.75
CA GLU A 152 33.27 13.71 2.12
C GLU A 152 32.10 13.79 1.15
N PHE A 153 30.95 14.24 1.65
CA PHE A 153 29.73 14.40 0.88
C PHE A 153 29.70 15.70 0.06
N GLN A 154 29.34 15.61 -1.23
CA GLN A 154 29.09 16.78 -2.08
C GLN A 154 27.60 16.84 -2.49
N PRO A 155 26.70 17.38 -1.63
CA PRO A 155 25.25 17.33 -1.87
C PRO A 155 24.79 18.03 -3.16
N ASP A 156 25.57 18.99 -3.67
CA ASP A 156 25.27 19.70 -4.92
C ASP A 156 25.58 18.86 -6.18
N LYS A 157 26.38 17.79 -6.04
CA LYS A 157 26.85 16.98 -7.17
C LYS A 157 26.46 15.51 -7.08
N GLU A 158 26.13 15.04 -5.88
CA GLU A 158 25.99 13.61 -5.59
C GLU A 158 24.71 13.33 -4.82
N GLU A 159 24.02 12.24 -5.17
CA GLU A 159 22.85 11.79 -4.44
C GLU A 159 23.28 11.03 -3.17
N ILE A 160 22.69 11.42 -2.03
CA ILE A 160 23.03 10.89 -0.71
C ILE A 160 21.79 10.23 -0.11
N VAL A 161 21.91 8.96 0.22
CA VAL A 161 20.92 8.20 0.98
C VAL A 161 21.33 8.12 2.45
N TYR A 162 20.40 7.76 3.33
CA TYR A 162 20.71 7.60 4.75
C TYR A 162 19.95 6.45 5.39
N CYS A 163 20.48 5.95 6.50
CA CYS A 163 19.86 4.85 7.23
C CYS A 163 18.60 5.30 7.99
N LYS A 164 17.42 5.15 7.36
CA LYS A 164 16.10 5.41 7.98
C LYS A 164 15.72 4.42 9.09
N GLY A 165 16.32 3.22 9.05
CA GLY A 165 15.96 2.12 9.96
C GLY A 165 16.48 2.29 11.39
N ALA A 166 17.64 2.94 11.58
CA ALA A 166 18.25 3.08 12.90
C ALA A 166 19.21 4.27 13.03
N CYS A 167 20.41 4.18 12.42
CA CYS A 167 21.54 5.02 12.82
C CYS A 167 21.60 6.41 12.18
N GLY A 168 20.79 6.69 11.15
CA GLY A 168 20.75 8.01 10.52
C GLY A 168 21.97 8.38 9.67
N ASN A 169 23.01 7.54 9.61
CA ASN A 169 24.23 7.83 8.84
C ASN A 169 23.93 7.98 7.35
N ASN A 170 24.62 8.95 6.76
CA ASN A 170 24.61 9.24 5.33
C ASN A 170 25.55 8.30 4.57
N ILE A 171 25.21 8.00 3.32
CA ILE A 171 25.95 7.13 2.41
C ILE A 171 25.73 7.64 0.99
N HIS A 172 26.77 7.71 0.16
CA HIS A 172 26.61 8.01 -1.26
C HIS A 172 25.70 6.95 -1.88
N LYS A 173 24.72 7.36 -2.69
CA LYS A 173 23.78 6.43 -3.34
C LYS A 173 24.51 5.37 -4.14
N GLY A 174 25.50 5.76 -4.94
CA GLY A 174 26.32 4.83 -5.72
C GLY A 174 27.07 3.81 -4.86
N CYS A 175 27.66 4.24 -3.73
CA CYS A 175 28.30 3.33 -2.79
C CYS A 175 27.29 2.35 -2.16
N PHE A 176 26.12 2.83 -1.78
CA PHE A 176 25.07 1.98 -1.22
C PHE A 176 24.54 0.96 -2.23
N GLU A 177 24.35 1.35 -3.49
CA GLU A 177 23.90 0.45 -4.56
C GLU A 177 24.91 -0.68 -4.84
N GLN A 178 26.21 -0.37 -4.79
CA GLN A 178 27.27 -1.38 -4.89
C GLN A 178 27.23 -2.34 -3.70
N TRP A 179 27.10 -1.83 -2.48
CA TRP A 179 26.94 -2.63 -1.27
C TRP A 179 25.71 -3.54 -1.34
N ALA A 180 24.55 -2.98 -1.70
CA ALA A 180 23.30 -3.71 -1.84
C ALA A 180 23.41 -4.82 -2.90
N SER A 181 24.07 -4.52 -4.02
CA SER A 181 24.31 -5.49 -5.10
C SER A 181 25.23 -6.63 -4.65
N ALA A 182 26.28 -6.35 -3.88
CA ALA A 182 27.16 -7.38 -3.30
C ALA A 182 26.45 -8.28 -2.27
N LYS A 183 25.33 -7.81 -1.68
CA LYS A 183 24.49 -8.58 -0.77
C LYS A 183 23.34 -9.31 -1.44
N LYS A 184 23.11 -9.13 -2.75
CA LYS A 184 22.09 -9.90 -3.50
C LYS A 184 22.43 -11.39 -3.45
N GLY A 185 21.55 -12.18 -2.85
CA GLY A 185 21.68 -13.64 -2.75
C GLY A 185 22.18 -14.17 -1.41
N ILE A 186 22.49 -13.30 -0.44
CA ILE A 186 22.78 -13.70 0.94
C ILE A 186 21.48 -13.67 1.76
N ASP A 187 21.20 -14.75 2.49
CA ASP A 187 20.07 -14.82 3.42
C ASP A 187 20.16 -13.70 4.46
N GLY A 188 19.14 -12.83 4.53
CA GLY A 188 19.08 -11.70 5.48
C GLY A 188 18.76 -10.34 4.88
N GLY A 189 18.75 -10.20 3.55
CA GLY A 189 18.40 -8.95 2.86
C GLY A 189 19.49 -7.88 2.93
N VAL A 190 19.22 -6.71 2.34
CA VAL A 190 20.16 -5.58 2.36
C VAL A 190 20.11 -4.92 3.73
N THR A 191 21.29 -4.68 4.31
CA THR A 191 21.44 -4.06 5.63
C THR A 191 22.27 -2.79 5.53
N CYS A 192 22.14 -1.90 6.52
CA CYS A 192 22.98 -0.72 6.65
C CYS A 192 24.46 -1.14 6.79
N PRO A 193 25.38 -0.62 5.94
CA PRO A 193 26.82 -0.89 6.06
C PRO A 193 27.39 -0.50 7.44
N PHE A 194 26.82 0.53 8.06
CA PHE A 194 27.28 1.05 9.33
C PHE A 194 26.75 0.26 10.54
N CYS A 195 25.43 0.19 10.70
CA CYS A 195 24.81 -0.40 11.89
C CYS A 195 24.20 -1.81 11.67
N ARG A 196 24.25 -2.33 10.43
CA ARG A 196 23.71 -3.64 10.02
C ARG A 196 22.20 -3.84 10.22
N THR A 197 21.47 -2.80 10.63
CA THR A 197 19.99 -2.83 10.67
C THR A 197 19.46 -3.06 9.24
N PRO A 198 18.38 -3.86 9.05
CA PRO A 198 17.74 -4.02 7.75
C PRO A 198 17.49 -2.67 7.08
N TRP A 199 17.93 -2.54 5.83
CA TRP A 199 17.83 -1.28 5.12
C TRP A 199 16.38 -1.03 4.75
N VAL A 200 15.86 0.13 5.15
CA VAL A 200 14.55 0.61 4.72
C VAL A 200 14.81 1.42 3.44
N GLY A 201 14.44 0.84 2.29
CA GLY A 201 14.61 1.47 0.98
C GLY A 201 13.97 2.85 0.90
N ASP A 202 14.40 3.66 -0.07
CA ASP A 202 13.68 4.86 -0.42
C ASP A 202 12.29 4.49 -0.98
N GLU A 203 11.30 5.34 -0.73
CA GLU A 203 9.94 5.09 -1.24
C GLU A 203 9.94 5.04 -2.78
N GLU A 204 10.87 5.76 -3.41
CA GLU A 204 11.00 5.79 -4.86
C GLU A 204 11.47 4.45 -5.44
N SER A 205 12.44 3.74 -4.84
CA SER A 205 12.83 2.40 -5.32
C SER A 205 11.68 1.42 -5.21
N LEU A 206 10.87 1.47 -4.14
CA LEU A 206 9.70 0.59 -4.02
C LEU A 206 8.67 0.89 -5.11
N LYS A 207 8.44 2.15 -5.45
CA LYS A 207 7.57 2.55 -6.58
C LYS A 207 8.12 2.09 -7.92
N GLN A 208 9.43 2.22 -8.14
CA GLN A 208 10.08 1.76 -9.37
C GLN A 208 10.01 0.23 -9.50
N ILE A 209 10.25 -0.50 -8.42
CA ILE A 209 10.12 -1.97 -8.40
C ILE A 209 8.67 -2.37 -8.62
N ALA A 210 7.69 -1.66 -8.05
CA ALA A 210 6.28 -1.92 -8.31
C ALA A 210 5.93 -1.82 -9.80
N LYS A 211 6.58 -0.92 -10.54
CA LYS A 211 6.35 -0.67 -11.97
C LYS A 211 7.15 -1.60 -12.89
N THR A 212 8.39 -1.91 -12.53
CA THR A 212 9.37 -2.59 -13.42
C THR A 212 9.83 -3.95 -12.92
N GLY A 213 9.43 -4.34 -11.72
CA GLY A 213 9.84 -5.56 -11.06
C GLY A 213 9.43 -6.82 -11.81
N LYS A 214 10.21 -7.88 -11.64
CA LYS A 214 9.90 -9.19 -12.24
C LYS A 214 8.64 -9.77 -11.63
N VAL A 215 7.75 -10.25 -12.49
CA VAL A 215 6.51 -10.92 -12.11
C VAL A 215 6.81 -12.37 -11.75
N ASN A 216 6.28 -12.83 -10.61
CA ASN A 216 6.42 -14.21 -10.16
C ASN A 216 5.45 -15.16 -10.90
N ALA A 217 5.53 -16.46 -10.61
CA ALA A 217 4.66 -17.47 -11.20
C ALA A 217 3.15 -17.24 -10.92
N ASP A 218 2.83 -16.56 -9.82
CA ASP A 218 1.45 -16.20 -9.46
C ASP A 218 0.93 -14.96 -10.21
N GLY A 219 1.76 -14.30 -11.03
CA GLY A 219 1.37 -13.12 -11.79
C GLY A 219 1.51 -11.79 -11.02
N TYR A 220 2.28 -11.74 -9.93
CA TYR A 220 2.48 -10.53 -9.13
C TYR A 220 3.95 -10.12 -9.02
N VAL A 221 4.21 -8.82 -8.92
CA VAL A 221 5.50 -8.29 -8.46
C VAL A 221 5.62 -8.52 -6.96
N ASN A 222 6.78 -8.97 -6.50
CA ASN A 222 7.05 -9.24 -5.09
C ASN A 222 8.17 -8.33 -4.57
N VAL A 223 7.91 -7.66 -3.45
CA VAL A 223 8.85 -6.75 -2.76
C VAL A 223 9.18 -7.22 -1.35
N ALA A 224 9.11 -8.54 -1.08
CA ALA A 224 9.36 -9.07 0.26
C ALA A 224 10.78 -8.75 0.73
N SER A 225 11.78 -8.97 -0.12
CA SER A 225 13.19 -8.76 0.19
C SER A 225 13.49 -7.31 0.56
N GLU A 226 12.91 -6.37 -0.18
CA GLU A 226 13.07 -4.92 0.00
C GLU A 226 12.35 -4.41 1.25
N LEU A 227 11.24 -5.05 1.63
CA LEU A 227 10.51 -4.75 2.85
C LEU A 227 11.02 -5.54 4.08
N GLY A 228 12.10 -6.32 3.95
CA GLY A 228 12.62 -7.17 5.03
C GLY A 228 11.63 -8.24 5.49
N LEU A 229 10.75 -8.69 4.60
CA LEU A 229 9.75 -9.72 4.85
C LEU A 229 10.27 -11.09 4.40
N THR A 230 9.86 -12.13 5.10
CA THR A 230 10.23 -13.52 4.74
C THR A 230 9.59 -14.00 3.44
N GLY A 231 8.60 -13.27 2.91
CA GLY A 231 7.78 -13.68 1.76
C GLY A 231 6.82 -14.84 2.06
N ARG A 232 7.00 -15.54 3.18
CA ARG A 232 6.18 -16.71 3.55
C ARG A 232 4.80 -16.28 4.03
N ARG A 233 3.78 -16.98 3.55
CA ARG A 233 2.41 -16.77 4.00
C ARG A 233 2.23 -17.32 5.40
N ASP A 234 1.74 -16.47 6.31
CA ASP A 234 1.33 -16.91 7.64
C ASP A 234 -0.07 -17.56 7.57
N TYR A 235 -0.10 -18.84 7.90
CA TYR A 235 -1.31 -19.67 7.96
C TYR A 235 -1.86 -19.84 9.38
N SER A 236 -1.22 -19.26 10.41
CA SER A 236 -1.60 -19.45 11.81
C SER A 236 -3.05 -19.09 12.13
N THR A 237 -3.60 -18.12 11.40
CA THR A 237 -4.99 -17.65 11.58
C THR A 237 -6.00 -18.33 10.63
N TYR A 238 -5.57 -19.27 9.79
CA TYR A 238 -6.45 -19.96 8.84
C TYR A 238 -7.03 -21.22 9.47
N HIS A 239 -8.24 -21.59 9.02
CA HIS A 239 -8.88 -22.82 9.49
C HIS A 239 -8.00 -24.03 9.17
N SER A 240 -7.68 -24.85 10.18
CA SER A 240 -6.69 -25.92 10.11
C SER A 240 -6.92 -26.92 8.97
N PHE A 241 -8.19 -27.20 8.64
CA PHE A 241 -8.57 -28.05 7.52
C PHE A 241 -8.07 -27.49 6.17
N TRP A 242 -8.24 -26.18 5.93
CA TRP A 242 -7.79 -25.53 4.70
C TRP A 242 -6.26 -25.50 4.60
N VAL A 243 -5.58 -25.26 5.74
CA VAL A 243 -4.10 -25.29 5.80
C VAL A 243 -3.55 -26.68 5.46
N ARG A 244 -4.20 -27.75 5.93
CA ARG A 244 -3.82 -29.13 5.60
C ARG A 244 -4.00 -29.45 4.12
N ASP A 245 -5.10 -29.01 3.51
CA ASP A 245 -5.36 -29.22 2.08
C ASP A 245 -4.29 -28.53 1.21
N GLN A 246 -3.93 -27.31 1.58
CA GLN A 246 -2.91 -26.55 0.84
C GLN A 246 -1.52 -27.19 0.93
N ARG A 247 -1.15 -27.75 2.08
CA ARG A 247 0.10 -28.52 2.23
C ARG A 247 0.13 -29.80 1.39
N ARG A 248 -1.02 -30.37 1.02
CA ARG A 248 -1.10 -31.55 0.14
C ARG A 248 -1.00 -31.16 -1.33
N ASN A 249 -1.43 -29.95 -1.68
CA ASN A 249 -1.56 -29.50 -3.07
C ASN A 249 -0.40 -28.62 -3.56
N GLY A 250 0.55 -28.24 -2.69
CA GLY A 250 1.75 -27.47 -3.04
C GLY A 250 1.56 -25.98 -2.88
#